data_AF-A0A970CI43-F1
#
_entry.id   AF-A0A970CI43-F1
#
_cell.length_a   1.000
_cell.length_b   1.000
_cell.length_c   1.000
_cell.angle_alpha   90.00
_cell.angle_beta   90.00
_cell.angle_gamma   90.00
#
_symmetry.space_group_name_H-M   'P 1'
#
loop_
_entity.id
_entity.type
_entity.pdbx_description
1 polymer ?
#
loop_
_entity_poly.entity_id
_entity_poly.type
_entity_poly.pdbx_seq_one_letter_code
_entity_poly.pdbx_strand_id
1 'polypeptide(L)'
;MQVKLFLGLALGLAMPMLAAICFVNLFGSTLSLLLSIMVWLLLLIIGYAFLKNFTQNLSALTSIIEKISNGDYTVDSKVLTRKTDPILGGVNQGVEKVISGIRSMMSSILTSSEKTYVSTYLLKDNIESMNISNQEVVQAINEIAASAEKQTQSIMLINEQMGILVDSAESVEKKALSTTEKIKSLQAVILEMQHTFEEVNKGIEESAQSTQQSYEAFSSLGREADKIGNIVRAVSEIATQTNLLALNAAIEAARAGEHGRGFAVVAEEVRKLAEQSSNSASEIEAIISVILSEMNRLSVLSEQNLQNIQTDVRQVESVKRQLHNVVEEFIIMKDFINEIESLSINQSKNASIVEDALRDISAITEENMTQAEESAAMTMEQSNLSDQIEKASQQLVNISQEIRKLSTKYAQGTDGINEKMKAKIAAGMEQLKKLAGQEPIQKIEKEKCKYMIDKAKNEILDVIHFLDTEGNVIYTTSSSNSSRAHRAWFLHGLKGEYCTDPYFSAVSTENNSVVTISLPVYSMGKIVAVLAANVVKNV
;
A
#
# COMPACT_ATOMS: atom_id res chain seq x y z
N MET A 1 -83.10 -16.48 -16.84
CA MET A 1 -83.37 -17.61 -15.89
C MET A 1 -84.76 -17.52 -15.27
N GLN A 2 -85.15 -16.36 -14.73
CA GLN A 2 -86.50 -16.14 -14.16
C GLN A 2 -87.64 -16.44 -15.13
N VAL A 3 -87.55 -16.03 -16.40
CA VAL A 3 -88.58 -16.34 -17.42
C VAL A 3 -88.71 -17.84 -17.68
N LYS A 4 -87.60 -18.61 -17.66
CA LYS A 4 -87.63 -20.07 -17.87
C LYS A 4 -88.12 -20.83 -16.64
N LEU A 5 -87.79 -20.36 -15.44
CA LEU A 5 -88.30 -20.91 -14.19
C LEU A 5 -89.81 -20.64 -14.04
N PHE A 6 -90.23 -19.41 -14.37
CA PHE A 6 -91.63 -19.00 -14.36
C PHE A 6 -92.44 -19.70 -15.46
N LEU A 7 -91.91 -19.82 -16.70
CA LEU A 7 -92.54 -20.64 -17.74
C LEU A 7 -92.61 -22.12 -17.32
N GLY A 8 -91.56 -22.66 -16.71
CA GLY A 8 -91.53 -24.06 -16.27
C GLY A 8 -92.51 -24.36 -15.14
N LEU A 9 -92.64 -23.47 -14.16
CA LEU A 9 -93.65 -23.53 -13.10
C LEU A 9 -95.07 -23.30 -13.66
N ALA A 10 -95.24 -22.33 -14.56
CA ALA A 10 -96.52 -22.05 -15.20
C ALA A 10 -96.97 -23.20 -16.09
N LEU A 11 -96.09 -23.78 -16.92
CA LEU A 11 -96.37 -24.97 -17.72
C LEU A 11 -96.58 -26.20 -16.84
N GLY A 12 -95.78 -26.37 -15.78
CA GLY A 12 -95.87 -27.49 -14.82
C GLY A 12 -97.13 -27.47 -13.96
N LEU A 13 -97.74 -26.30 -13.75
CA LEU A 13 -99.03 -26.15 -13.07
C LEU A 13 -100.22 -26.13 -14.05
N ALA A 14 -100.06 -25.50 -15.23
CA ALA A 14 -101.15 -25.32 -16.20
C ALA A 14 -101.44 -26.58 -17.03
N MET A 15 -100.41 -27.36 -17.42
CA MET A 15 -100.61 -28.63 -18.15
C MET A 15 -101.43 -29.67 -17.36
N PRO A 16 -101.12 -29.96 -16.09
CA PRO A 16 -101.95 -30.88 -15.31
C PRO A 16 -103.33 -30.31 -15.00
N MET A 17 -103.49 -28.99 -14.89
CA MET A 17 -104.81 -28.35 -14.76
C MET A 17 -105.66 -28.58 -16.02
N LEU A 18 -105.09 -28.33 -17.21
CA LEU A 18 -105.74 -28.60 -18.50
C LEU A 18 -106.04 -30.09 -18.70
N ALA A 19 -105.10 -30.97 -18.34
CA ALA A 19 -105.29 -32.41 -18.42
C ALA A 19 -106.40 -32.89 -17.47
N ALA A 20 -106.44 -32.38 -16.23
CA ALA A 20 -107.50 -32.69 -15.26
C ALA A 20 -108.88 -32.18 -15.74
N ILE A 21 -108.96 -30.97 -16.29
CA ILE A 21 -110.19 -30.41 -16.86
C ILE A 21 -110.66 -31.26 -18.06
N CYS A 22 -109.75 -31.67 -18.94
CA CYS A 22 -110.06 -32.58 -20.05
C CYS A 22 -110.51 -33.97 -19.55
N PHE A 23 -109.86 -34.53 -18.52
CA PHE A 23 -110.18 -35.85 -17.97
C PHE A 23 -111.54 -35.89 -17.25
N VAL A 24 -111.87 -34.82 -16.51
CA VAL A 24 -113.17 -34.63 -15.84
C VAL A 24 -114.30 -34.47 -16.87
N ASN A 25 -114.04 -33.77 -17.98
CA ASN A 25 -115.02 -33.61 -19.07
C ASN A 25 -115.23 -34.89 -19.90
N LEU A 26 -114.24 -35.79 -20.00
CA LEU A 26 -114.36 -37.04 -20.77
C LEU A 26 -115.06 -38.18 -19.99
N PHE A 27 -114.86 -38.28 -18.68
CA PHE A 27 -115.36 -39.40 -17.86
C PHE A 27 -116.23 -38.86 -16.72
N GLY A 28 -117.53 -38.64 -16.99
CA GLY A 28 -118.52 -38.15 -16.05
C GLY A 28 -118.83 -39.13 -14.90
N SER A 29 -117.93 -39.24 -13.92
CA SER A 29 -118.09 -40.03 -12.71
C SER A 29 -117.24 -39.46 -11.56
N THR A 30 -117.68 -39.64 -10.32
CA THR A 30 -116.98 -39.19 -9.09
C THR A 30 -115.53 -39.71 -8.96
N LEU A 31 -115.18 -40.77 -9.69
CA LEU A 31 -113.86 -41.40 -9.71
C LEU A 31 -112.79 -40.55 -10.42
N SER A 32 -113.13 -39.86 -11.52
CA SER A 32 -112.20 -38.97 -12.25
C SER A 32 -111.83 -37.74 -11.41
N LEU A 33 -112.74 -37.30 -10.54
CA LEU A 33 -112.52 -36.21 -9.59
C LEU A 33 -111.53 -36.63 -8.48
N LEU A 34 -111.65 -37.84 -7.94
CA LEU A 34 -110.72 -38.37 -6.93
C LEU A 34 -109.29 -38.55 -7.48
N LEU A 35 -109.15 -39.08 -8.70
CA LEU A 35 -107.85 -39.25 -9.36
C LEU A 35 -107.17 -37.91 -9.66
N SER A 36 -107.92 -36.90 -10.11
CA SER A 36 -107.37 -35.57 -10.35
C SER A 36 -106.90 -34.90 -9.06
N ILE A 37 -107.65 -35.04 -7.96
CA ILE A 37 -107.22 -34.56 -6.63
C ILE A 37 -105.93 -35.28 -6.19
N MET A 38 -105.81 -36.58 -6.38
CA MET A 38 -104.63 -37.34 -6.01
C MET A 38 -103.38 -36.91 -6.81
N VAL A 39 -103.53 -36.65 -8.11
CA VAL A 39 -102.47 -36.11 -8.97
C VAL A 39 -102.06 -34.70 -8.51
N TRP A 40 -103.02 -33.85 -8.17
CA TRP A 40 -102.74 -32.52 -7.60
C TRP A 40 -101.98 -32.58 -6.28
N LEU A 41 -102.39 -33.50 -5.40
CA LEU A 41 -101.76 -33.68 -4.10
C LEU A 41 -100.33 -34.22 -4.26
N LEU A 42 -100.09 -35.13 -5.21
CA LEU A 42 -98.76 -35.61 -5.56
C LEU A 42 -97.88 -34.48 -6.14
N LEU A 43 -98.41 -33.66 -7.06
CA LEU A 43 -97.69 -32.51 -7.62
C LEU A 43 -97.36 -31.46 -6.56
N LEU A 44 -98.26 -31.23 -5.60
CA LEU A 44 -98.00 -30.36 -4.45
C LEU A 44 -96.90 -30.91 -3.55
N ILE A 45 -96.88 -32.21 -3.27
CA ILE A 45 -95.82 -32.85 -2.47
C ILE A 45 -94.47 -32.76 -3.20
N ILE A 46 -94.42 -33.06 -4.49
CA ILE A 46 -93.20 -32.98 -5.30
C ILE A 46 -92.71 -31.53 -5.39
N GLY A 47 -93.63 -30.58 -5.63
CA GLY A 47 -93.35 -29.15 -5.67
C GLY A 47 -92.81 -28.63 -4.33
N TYR A 48 -93.46 -28.98 -3.21
CA TYR A 48 -93.00 -28.63 -1.87
C TYR A 48 -91.64 -29.24 -1.55
N ALA A 49 -91.41 -30.52 -1.88
CA ALA A 49 -90.12 -31.17 -1.69
C ALA A 49 -89.01 -30.50 -2.51
N PHE A 50 -89.29 -30.11 -3.75
CA PHE A 50 -88.36 -29.37 -4.61
C PHE A 50 -88.08 -27.97 -4.06
N LEU A 51 -89.11 -27.19 -3.72
CA LEU A 51 -88.98 -25.85 -3.13
C LEU A 51 -88.21 -25.89 -1.81
N LYS A 52 -88.50 -26.85 -0.94
CA LYS A 52 -87.80 -27.05 0.33
C LYS A 52 -86.33 -27.38 0.10
N ASN A 53 -86.02 -28.31 -0.79
CA ASN A 53 -84.64 -28.68 -1.13
C ASN A 53 -83.88 -27.50 -1.79
N PHE A 54 -84.53 -26.76 -2.68
CA PHE A 54 -83.94 -25.60 -3.37
C PHE A 54 -83.66 -24.44 -2.40
N THR A 55 -84.62 -24.09 -1.54
CA THR A 55 -84.47 -23.02 -0.54
C THR A 55 -83.43 -23.37 0.54
N GLN A 56 -83.38 -24.63 0.99
CA GLN A 56 -82.34 -25.09 1.91
C GLN A 56 -80.93 -24.99 1.31
N ASN A 57 -80.74 -25.41 0.06
CA ASN A 57 -79.45 -25.30 -0.63
C ASN A 57 -79.05 -23.84 -0.88
N LEU A 58 -80.01 -22.97 -1.21
CA LEU A 58 -79.74 -21.54 -1.40
C LEU A 58 -79.34 -20.86 -0.09
N SER A 59 -80.03 -21.19 1.02
CA SER A 59 -79.69 -20.68 2.36
C SER A 59 -78.29 -21.13 2.80
N ALA A 60 -77.92 -22.38 2.54
CA ALA A 60 -76.58 -22.88 2.81
C ALA A 60 -75.51 -22.16 1.97
N LEU A 61 -75.78 -21.91 0.68
CA LEU A 61 -74.90 -21.11 -0.18
C LEU A 61 -74.75 -19.67 0.33
N THR A 62 -75.84 -19.01 0.71
CA THR A 62 -75.81 -17.66 1.29
C THR A 62 -74.96 -17.61 2.55
N SER A 63 -75.08 -18.62 3.43
CA SER A 63 -74.25 -18.72 4.64
C SER A 63 -72.75 -18.88 4.33
N ILE A 64 -72.39 -19.68 3.31
CA ILE A 64 -71.00 -19.81 2.85
C ILE A 64 -70.48 -18.48 2.31
N ILE A 65 -71.27 -17.79 1.49
CA ILE A 65 -70.89 -16.48 0.94
C ILE A 65 -70.72 -15.44 2.06
N GLU A 66 -71.58 -15.45 3.07
CA GLU A 66 -71.47 -14.56 4.24
C GLU A 66 -70.18 -14.83 5.05
N LYS A 67 -69.81 -16.10 5.24
CA LYS A 67 -68.53 -16.47 5.86
C LYS A 67 -67.34 -15.96 5.05
N ILE A 68 -67.37 -16.13 3.73
CA ILE A 68 -66.34 -15.62 2.81
C ILE A 68 -66.26 -14.09 2.89
N SER A 69 -67.39 -13.36 2.88
CA SER A 69 -67.40 -11.90 2.98
C SER A 69 -66.85 -11.39 4.31
N ASN A 70 -67.00 -12.18 5.38
CA ASN A 70 -66.42 -11.90 6.69
C ASN A 70 -64.94 -12.32 6.80
N GLY A 71 -64.34 -12.81 5.71
CA GLY A 71 -62.92 -13.20 5.64
C GLY A 71 -62.62 -14.63 6.08
N ASP A 72 -63.64 -15.45 6.31
CA ASP A 72 -63.43 -16.87 6.56
C ASP A 72 -63.33 -17.65 5.24
N TYR A 73 -62.10 -17.80 4.76
CA TYR A 73 -61.80 -18.62 3.59
C TYR A 73 -61.50 -20.07 3.96
N THR A 74 -61.72 -20.50 5.21
CA THR A 74 -61.50 -21.88 5.65
C THR A 74 -62.70 -22.79 5.40
N VAL A 75 -63.80 -22.25 4.88
CA VAL A 75 -65.04 -23.01 4.64
C VAL A 75 -64.84 -24.15 3.63
N ASP A 76 -65.40 -25.32 3.93
CA ASP A 76 -65.50 -26.43 2.99
C ASP A 76 -66.71 -26.25 2.08
N SER A 77 -66.46 -26.05 0.78
CA SER A 77 -67.50 -25.86 -0.24
C SER A 77 -68.17 -27.16 -0.69
N LYS A 78 -67.63 -28.33 -0.31
CA LYS A 78 -68.17 -29.65 -0.68
C LYS A 78 -69.49 -29.99 -0.02
N VAL A 79 -69.87 -29.28 1.05
CA VAL A 79 -71.13 -29.48 1.80
C VAL A 79 -72.38 -29.33 0.92
N LEU A 80 -72.30 -28.63 -0.22
CA LEU A 80 -73.42 -28.41 -1.13
C LEU A 80 -73.60 -29.50 -2.21
N THR A 81 -72.82 -30.59 -2.19
CA THR A 81 -72.87 -31.62 -3.24
C THR A 81 -73.97 -32.66 -3.04
N ARG A 82 -75.20 -32.32 -3.44
CA ARG A 82 -75.97 -33.30 -4.25
C ARG A 82 -75.64 -33.03 -5.70
N LYS A 83 -74.74 -33.85 -6.28
CA LYS A 83 -74.22 -33.81 -7.67
C LYS A 83 -75.29 -33.80 -8.79
N THR A 84 -76.56 -33.74 -8.46
CA THR A 84 -77.69 -33.98 -9.35
C THR A 84 -78.39 -32.72 -9.86
N ASP A 85 -78.08 -31.51 -9.36
CA ASP A 85 -78.66 -30.25 -9.86
C ASP A 85 -77.66 -29.47 -10.75
N PRO A 86 -77.94 -29.34 -12.07
CA PRO A 86 -77.07 -28.63 -13.02
C PRO A 86 -76.86 -27.15 -12.72
N ILE A 87 -77.84 -26.46 -12.12
CA ILE A 87 -77.79 -25.01 -11.89
C ILE A 87 -77.04 -24.72 -10.59
N LEU A 88 -77.40 -25.40 -9.50
CA LEU A 88 -76.72 -25.24 -8.20
C LEU A 88 -75.28 -25.76 -8.24
N GLY A 89 -75.03 -26.82 -9.02
CA GLY A 89 -73.68 -27.35 -9.22
C GLY A 89 -72.70 -26.36 -9.85
N GLY A 90 -73.15 -25.58 -10.85
CA GLY A 90 -72.31 -24.55 -11.50
C GLY A 90 -71.94 -23.40 -10.56
N VAL A 91 -72.88 -22.97 -9.70
CA VAL A 91 -72.63 -21.91 -8.71
C VAL A 91 -71.65 -22.39 -7.63
N ASN A 92 -71.80 -23.64 -7.16
CA ASN A 92 -70.89 -24.24 -6.18
C ASN A 92 -69.45 -24.31 -6.71
N GLN A 93 -69.26 -24.76 -7.95
CA GLN A 93 -67.95 -24.78 -8.60
C GLN A 93 -67.35 -23.38 -8.74
N GLY A 94 -68.18 -22.37 -9.02
CA GLY A 94 -67.73 -20.97 -9.05
C GLY A 94 -67.23 -20.48 -7.70
N VAL A 95 -67.98 -20.73 -6.63
CA VAL A 95 -67.60 -20.37 -5.26
C VAL A 95 -66.32 -21.11 -4.82
N GLU A 96 -66.22 -22.40 -5.13
CA GLU A 96 -65.02 -23.21 -4.85
C GLU A 96 -63.78 -22.63 -5.54
N LYS A 97 -63.89 -22.24 -6.82
CA LYS A 97 -62.79 -21.59 -7.55
C LYS A 97 -62.38 -20.26 -6.92
N VAL A 98 -63.33 -19.45 -6.44
CA VAL A 98 -63.03 -18.19 -5.75
C VAL A 98 -62.29 -18.43 -4.44
N ILE A 99 -62.79 -19.35 -3.60
CA ILE A 99 -62.14 -19.72 -2.34
C ILE A 99 -60.72 -20.24 -2.61
N SER A 100 -60.57 -21.18 -3.54
CA SER A 100 -59.27 -21.75 -3.92
C SER A 100 -58.31 -20.68 -4.46
N GLY A 101 -58.80 -19.74 -5.27
CA GLY A 101 -58.02 -18.63 -5.79
C GLY A 101 -57.50 -17.71 -4.67
N ILE A 102 -58.37 -17.35 -3.71
CA ILE A 102 -58.00 -16.53 -2.55
C ILE A 102 -56.98 -17.26 -1.67
N ARG A 103 -57.19 -18.55 -1.39
CA ARG A 103 -56.24 -19.37 -0.61
C ARG A 103 -54.87 -19.44 -1.27
N SER A 104 -54.83 -19.67 -2.59
CA SER A 104 -53.59 -19.69 -3.37
C SER A 104 -52.88 -18.34 -3.32
N MET A 105 -53.63 -17.24 -3.48
CA MET A 105 -53.08 -15.89 -3.42
C MET A 105 -52.50 -15.59 -2.03
N MET A 106 -53.23 -15.91 -0.95
CA MET A 106 -52.76 -15.72 0.43
C MET A 106 -51.50 -16.53 0.71
N SER A 107 -51.43 -17.77 0.22
CA SER A 107 -50.23 -18.59 0.37
C SER A 107 -49.01 -18.01 -0.34
N SER A 108 -49.19 -17.55 -1.57
CA SER A 108 -48.13 -16.89 -2.35
C SER A 108 -47.68 -15.60 -1.67
N ILE A 109 -48.61 -14.77 -1.20
CA ILE A 109 -48.32 -13.53 -0.47
C ILE A 109 -47.52 -13.81 0.81
N LEU A 110 -47.94 -14.78 1.63
CA LEU A 110 -47.23 -15.16 2.85
C LEU A 110 -45.82 -15.66 2.53
N THR A 111 -45.67 -16.52 1.52
CA THR A 111 -44.38 -17.07 1.12
C THR A 111 -43.43 -15.97 0.63
N SER A 112 -43.93 -15.04 -0.20
CA SER A 112 -43.15 -13.88 -0.64
C SER A 112 -42.76 -12.98 0.53
N SER A 113 -43.68 -12.73 1.46
CA SER A 113 -43.44 -11.95 2.68
C SER A 113 -42.38 -12.57 3.58
N GLU A 114 -42.38 -13.89 3.77
CA GLU A 114 -41.35 -14.58 4.55
C GLU A 114 -39.97 -14.51 3.87
N LYS A 115 -39.92 -14.62 2.54
CA LYS A 115 -38.68 -14.41 1.79
C LYS A 115 -38.17 -12.98 1.95
N THR A 116 -39.04 -11.98 1.82
CA THR A 116 -38.68 -10.57 2.03
C THR A 116 -38.11 -10.35 3.43
N TYR A 117 -38.77 -10.88 4.47
CA TYR A 117 -38.29 -10.78 5.85
C TYR A 117 -36.88 -11.35 6.06
N VAL A 118 -36.59 -12.50 5.44
CA VAL A 118 -35.25 -13.12 5.53
C VAL A 118 -34.22 -12.32 4.75
N SER A 119 -34.55 -11.87 3.54
CA SER A 119 -33.66 -11.01 2.74
C SER A 119 -33.33 -9.69 3.45
N THR A 120 -34.30 -9.09 4.15
CA THR A 120 -34.05 -7.85 4.93
C THR A 120 -33.13 -8.08 6.12
N TYR A 121 -33.14 -9.28 6.71
CA TYR A 121 -32.21 -9.63 7.78
C TYR A 121 -30.78 -9.76 7.25
N LEU A 122 -30.59 -10.47 6.13
CA LEU A 122 -29.29 -10.55 5.45
C LEU A 122 -28.78 -9.17 4.99
N LEU A 123 -29.69 -8.31 4.54
CA LEU A 123 -29.35 -6.94 4.15
C LEU A 123 -28.83 -6.14 5.35
N LYS A 124 -29.36 -6.35 6.55
CA LYS A 124 -28.88 -5.69 7.77
C LYS A 124 -27.42 -6.05 8.08
N ASP A 125 -27.07 -7.33 8.00
CA ASP A 125 -25.69 -7.79 8.24
C ASP A 125 -24.71 -7.18 7.21
N ASN A 126 -25.15 -7.05 5.95
CA ASN A 126 -24.37 -6.39 4.90
C ASN A 126 -24.16 -4.89 5.18
N ILE A 127 -25.16 -4.18 5.71
CA ILE A 127 -25.04 -2.77 6.08
C ILE A 127 -24.07 -2.59 7.24
N GLU A 128 -24.13 -3.46 8.25
CA GLU A 128 -23.20 -3.43 9.38
C GLU A 128 -21.75 -3.63 8.90
N SER A 129 -21.53 -4.61 8.02
CA SER A 129 -20.23 -4.85 7.40
C SER A 129 -19.76 -3.65 6.57
N MET A 130 -20.66 -3.02 5.80
CA MET A 130 -20.37 -1.81 5.03
C MET A 130 -19.98 -0.63 5.92
N ASN A 131 -20.64 -0.46 7.07
CA ASN A 131 -20.30 0.59 8.03
C ASN A 131 -18.91 0.38 8.65
N ILE A 132 -18.53 -0.86 8.93
CA ILE A 132 -17.16 -1.18 9.40
C ILE A 132 -16.14 -0.82 8.30
N SER A 133 -16.37 -1.23 7.05
CA SER A 133 -15.49 -0.87 5.94
C SER A 133 -15.39 0.65 5.73
N ASN A 134 -16.50 1.40 5.89
CA ASN A 134 -16.46 2.85 5.83
C ASN A 134 -15.57 3.47 6.92
N GLN A 135 -15.57 2.90 8.14
CA GLN A 135 -14.69 3.37 9.22
C GLN A 135 -13.21 3.14 8.88
N GLU A 136 -12.87 2.00 8.29
CA GLU A 136 -11.51 1.70 7.82
C GLU A 136 -11.08 2.69 6.73
N VAL A 137 -11.98 3.02 5.80
CA VAL A 137 -11.73 4.03 4.75
C VAL A 137 -11.49 5.41 5.37
N VAL A 138 -12.29 5.84 6.36
CA VAL A 138 -12.07 7.10 7.09
C VAL A 138 -10.71 7.12 7.78
N GLN A 139 -10.29 6.01 8.38
CA GLN A 139 -8.97 5.92 8.99
C GLN A 139 -7.87 6.08 7.94
N ALA A 140 -7.96 5.38 6.82
CA ALA A 140 -6.99 5.49 5.73
C ALA A 140 -6.89 6.92 5.18
N ILE A 141 -8.02 7.63 5.04
CA ILE A 141 -8.06 9.04 4.64
C ILE A 141 -7.29 9.93 5.62
N ASN A 142 -7.49 9.74 6.93
CA ASN A 142 -6.77 10.51 7.96
C ASN A 142 -5.26 10.25 7.91
N GLU A 143 -4.86 9.00 7.66
CA GLU A 143 -3.44 8.62 7.50
C GLU A 143 -2.82 9.26 6.25
N ILE A 144 -3.56 9.33 5.14
CA ILE A 144 -3.14 10.03 3.91
C ILE A 144 -2.96 11.52 4.20
N ALA A 145 -3.92 12.17 4.85
CA ALA A 145 -3.83 13.59 5.20
C ALA A 145 -2.62 13.90 6.09
N ALA A 146 -2.40 13.11 7.14
CA ALA A 146 -1.24 13.27 8.03
C ALA A 146 0.09 13.03 7.29
N SER A 147 0.12 12.06 6.36
CA SER A 147 1.30 11.78 5.55
C SER A 147 1.61 12.92 4.57
N ALA A 148 0.58 13.51 3.94
CA ALA A 148 0.71 14.66 3.05
C ALA A 148 1.24 15.90 3.78
N GLU A 149 0.77 16.16 5.01
CA GLU A 149 1.29 17.25 5.84
C GLU A 149 2.78 17.05 6.16
N LYS A 150 3.17 15.82 6.57
CA LYS A 150 4.57 15.48 6.82
C LYS A 150 5.44 15.58 5.56
N GLN A 151 4.88 15.23 4.40
CA GLN A 151 5.56 15.34 3.11
C GLN A 151 5.80 16.81 2.77
N THR A 152 4.81 17.69 2.96
CA THR A 152 4.95 19.14 2.80
C THR A 152 6.07 19.71 3.69
N GLN A 153 6.12 19.31 4.97
CA GLN A 153 7.20 19.72 5.87
C GLN A 153 8.58 19.23 5.40
N SER A 154 8.66 18.00 4.90
CA SER A 154 9.89 17.43 4.39
C SER A 154 10.37 18.17 3.12
N ILE A 155 9.45 18.51 2.22
CA ILE A 155 9.76 19.31 1.01
C ILE A 155 10.33 20.67 1.40
N MET A 156 9.73 21.37 2.37
CA MET A 156 10.23 22.67 2.85
C MET A 156 11.66 22.56 3.39
N LEU A 157 11.93 21.54 4.21
CA LEU A 157 13.27 21.30 4.76
C LEU A 157 14.29 20.99 3.66
N ILE A 158 13.94 20.17 2.68
CA ILE A 158 14.87 19.84 1.59
C ILE A 158 15.14 21.09 0.74
N ASN A 159 14.12 21.90 0.43
CA ASN A 159 14.31 23.17 -0.29
C ASN A 159 15.26 24.12 0.45
N GLU A 160 15.12 24.27 1.77
CA GLU A 160 16.05 25.07 2.58
C GLU A 160 17.49 24.54 2.47
N GLN A 161 17.66 23.22 2.57
CA GLN A 161 18.98 22.59 2.44
C GLN A 161 19.57 22.72 1.03
N MET A 162 18.74 22.68 -0.02
CA MET A 162 19.20 22.93 -1.40
C MET A 162 19.68 24.37 -1.57
N GLY A 163 18.98 25.35 -0.99
CA GLY A 163 19.45 26.74 -0.97
C GLY A 163 20.83 26.89 -0.32
N ILE A 164 21.02 26.29 0.87
CA ILE A 164 22.32 26.28 1.56
C ILE A 164 23.40 25.59 0.72
N LEU A 165 23.06 24.51 0.00
CA LEU A 165 23.97 23.77 -0.86
C LEU A 165 24.45 24.62 -2.04
N VAL A 166 23.55 25.36 -2.68
CA VAL A 166 23.86 26.27 -3.80
C VAL A 166 24.77 27.40 -3.32
N ASP A 167 24.44 28.04 -2.20
CA ASP A 167 25.27 29.09 -1.61
C ASP A 167 26.68 28.58 -1.26
N SER A 168 26.75 27.34 -0.75
CA SER A 168 28.03 26.68 -0.44
C SER A 168 28.86 26.41 -1.69
N ALA A 169 28.24 25.93 -2.77
CA ALA A 169 28.88 25.70 -4.05
C ALA A 169 29.41 27.00 -4.67
N GLU A 170 28.63 28.09 -4.65
CA GLU A 170 29.09 29.41 -5.11
C GLU A 170 30.29 29.90 -4.28
N SER A 171 30.27 29.70 -2.96
CA SER A 171 31.39 30.03 -2.08
C SER A 171 32.67 29.25 -2.43
N VAL A 172 32.54 27.96 -2.75
CA VAL A 172 33.66 27.10 -3.15
C VAL A 172 34.22 27.56 -4.50
N GLU A 173 33.37 27.85 -5.48
CA GLU A 173 33.76 28.35 -6.79
C GLU A 173 34.57 29.65 -6.66
N LYS A 174 34.09 30.62 -5.87
CA LYS A 174 34.80 31.87 -5.62
C LYS A 174 36.17 31.65 -4.96
N LYS A 175 36.27 30.70 -4.03
CA LYS A 175 37.55 30.35 -3.39
C LYS A 175 38.50 29.64 -4.35
N ALA A 176 37.99 28.79 -5.23
CA ALA A 176 38.76 28.15 -6.29
C ALA A 176 39.38 29.20 -7.22
N LEU A 177 38.57 30.16 -7.70
CA LEU A 177 39.05 31.28 -8.53
C LEU A 177 40.15 32.09 -7.83
N SER A 178 39.93 32.48 -6.57
CA SER A 178 40.95 33.21 -5.78
C SER A 178 42.24 32.40 -5.58
N THR A 179 42.12 31.07 -5.44
CA THR A 179 43.28 30.19 -5.29
C THR A 179 44.06 30.09 -6.59
N THR A 180 43.37 29.98 -7.74
CA THR A 180 43.99 30.02 -9.07
C THR A 180 44.78 31.32 -9.30
N GLU A 181 44.26 32.47 -8.87
CA GLU A 181 45.00 33.74 -8.95
C GLU A 181 46.26 33.74 -8.07
N LYS A 182 46.17 33.20 -6.85
CA LYS A 182 47.34 33.08 -5.96
C LYS A 182 48.41 32.14 -6.53
N ILE A 183 48.02 31.01 -7.14
CA ILE A 183 48.95 30.10 -7.80
C ILE A 183 49.68 30.81 -8.95
N LYS A 184 48.97 31.58 -9.78
CA LYS A 184 49.60 32.38 -10.86
C LYS A 184 50.61 33.39 -10.30
N SER A 185 50.27 34.08 -9.22
CA SER A 185 51.18 35.03 -8.56
C SER A 185 52.43 34.33 -8.02
N LEU A 186 52.27 33.18 -7.35
CA LEU A 186 53.40 32.39 -6.84
C LEU A 186 54.29 31.85 -7.95
N GLN A 187 53.73 31.42 -9.08
CA GLN A 187 54.50 31.03 -10.26
C GLN A 187 55.37 32.18 -10.79
N ALA A 188 54.84 33.41 -10.84
CA ALA A 188 55.62 34.58 -11.25
C ALA A 188 56.80 34.85 -10.30
N VAL A 189 56.57 34.77 -8.98
CA VAL A 189 57.63 34.93 -7.97
C VAL A 189 58.71 33.87 -8.13
N ILE A 190 58.36 32.61 -8.41
CA ILE A 190 59.35 31.55 -8.62
C ILE A 190 60.16 31.77 -9.89
N LEU A 191 59.54 32.21 -10.99
CA LEU A 191 60.25 32.55 -12.22
C LEU A 191 61.27 33.67 -11.97
N GLU A 192 60.90 34.69 -11.19
CA GLU A 192 61.83 35.75 -10.77
C GLU A 192 62.98 35.20 -9.91
N MET A 193 62.68 34.33 -8.94
CA MET A 193 63.70 33.66 -8.13
C MET A 193 64.67 32.82 -8.99
N GLN A 194 64.16 32.09 -9.99
CA GLN A 194 65.00 31.32 -10.91
C GLN A 194 65.97 32.23 -11.66
N HIS A 195 65.50 33.39 -12.13
CA HIS A 195 66.36 34.40 -12.78
C HIS A 195 67.42 34.94 -11.82
N THR A 196 67.04 35.31 -10.59
CA THR A 196 68.00 35.78 -9.57
C THR A 196 69.05 34.72 -9.26
N PHE A 197 68.69 33.44 -9.17
CA PHE A 197 69.66 32.37 -8.94
C PHE A 197 70.59 32.13 -10.12
N GLU A 198 70.15 32.38 -11.36
CA GLU A 198 71.03 32.35 -12.53
C GLU A 198 72.06 33.50 -12.50
N GLU A 199 71.65 34.70 -12.09
CA GLU A 199 72.57 35.82 -11.86
C GLU A 199 73.59 35.52 -10.75
N VAL A 200 73.13 34.93 -9.64
CA VAL A 200 74.02 34.50 -8.55
C VAL A 200 75.01 33.44 -9.03
N ASN A 201 74.56 32.45 -9.80
CA ASN A 201 75.45 31.42 -10.33
C ASN A 201 76.53 32.03 -11.23
N LYS A 202 76.16 32.98 -12.09
CA LYS A 202 77.11 33.72 -12.92
C LYS A 202 78.13 34.50 -12.08
N GLY A 203 77.68 35.17 -11.01
CA GLY A 203 78.58 35.87 -10.09
C GLY A 203 79.56 34.93 -9.37
N ILE A 204 79.12 33.71 -9.04
CA ILE A 204 79.98 32.67 -8.46
C ILE A 204 81.02 32.18 -9.49
N GLU A 205 80.63 31.96 -10.75
CA GLU A 205 81.55 31.59 -11.84
C GLU A 205 82.62 32.67 -12.07
N GLU A 206 82.23 33.95 -12.10
CA GLU A 206 83.16 35.08 -12.21
C GLU A 206 84.11 35.16 -11.00
N SER A 207 83.61 34.91 -9.79
CA SER A 207 84.42 34.85 -8.57
C SER A 207 85.41 33.67 -8.58
N ALA A 208 84.99 32.52 -9.10
CA ALA A 208 85.84 31.34 -9.28
C ALA A 208 87.00 31.66 -10.23
N GLN A 209 86.69 32.29 -11.37
CA GLN A 209 87.69 32.70 -12.35
C GLN A 209 88.67 33.73 -11.78
N SER A 210 88.17 34.74 -11.06
CA SER A 210 89.01 35.76 -10.41
C SER A 210 89.93 35.18 -9.32
N THR A 211 89.41 34.24 -8.53
CA THR A 211 90.19 33.55 -7.49
C THR A 211 91.27 32.66 -8.12
N GLN A 212 90.95 31.96 -9.20
CA GLN A 212 91.90 31.15 -9.97
C GLN A 212 93.02 32.01 -10.57
N GLN A 213 92.68 33.16 -11.16
CA GLN A 213 93.68 34.11 -11.67
C GLN A 213 94.59 34.66 -10.56
N SER A 214 94.03 34.95 -9.38
CA SER A 214 94.79 35.39 -8.21
C SER A 214 95.77 34.31 -7.74
N TYR A 215 95.32 33.05 -7.66
CA TYR A 215 96.18 31.92 -7.33
C TYR A 215 97.37 31.78 -8.30
N GLU A 216 97.11 31.87 -9.61
CA GLU A 216 98.14 31.82 -10.64
C GLU A 216 99.13 33.00 -10.54
N ALA A 217 98.63 34.20 -10.25
CA ALA A 217 99.46 35.39 -10.05
C ALA A 217 100.37 35.26 -8.82
N PHE A 218 99.85 34.80 -7.68
CA PHE A 218 100.64 34.56 -6.47
C PHE A 218 101.68 33.46 -6.67
N SER A 219 101.31 32.37 -7.35
CA SER A 219 102.25 31.30 -7.71
C SER A 219 103.38 31.82 -8.58
N SER A 220 103.06 32.65 -9.59
CA SER A 220 104.07 33.25 -10.46
C SER A 220 104.97 34.22 -9.71
N LEU A 221 104.41 35.06 -8.84
CA LEU A 221 105.17 36.02 -8.05
C LEU A 221 106.08 35.32 -7.01
N GLY A 222 105.62 34.21 -6.44
CA GLY A 222 106.45 33.33 -5.60
C GLY A 222 107.67 32.78 -6.35
N ARG A 223 107.50 32.35 -7.60
CA ARG A 223 108.63 31.89 -8.45
C ARG A 223 109.63 33.01 -8.74
N GLU A 224 109.16 34.23 -9.01
CA GLU A 224 110.05 35.37 -9.24
C GLU A 224 110.77 35.80 -7.94
N ALA A 225 110.09 35.79 -6.80
CA ALA A 225 110.70 36.07 -5.50
C ALA A 225 111.79 35.03 -5.15
N ASP A 226 111.57 33.75 -5.45
CA ASP A 226 112.57 32.70 -5.24
C ASP A 226 113.81 32.89 -6.13
N LYS A 227 113.62 33.28 -7.40
CA LYS A 227 114.73 33.68 -8.29
C LYS A 227 115.53 34.85 -7.72
N ILE A 228 114.86 35.88 -7.20
CA ILE A 228 115.53 37.02 -6.55
C ILE A 228 116.30 36.53 -5.32
N GLY A 229 115.71 35.67 -4.50
CA GLY A 229 116.38 35.06 -3.35
C GLY A 229 117.66 34.30 -3.74
N ASN A 230 117.63 33.55 -4.85
CA ASN A 230 118.82 32.87 -5.39
C ASN A 230 119.91 33.88 -5.83
N ILE A 231 119.53 34.99 -6.46
CA ILE A 231 120.46 36.06 -6.86
C ILE A 231 121.08 36.73 -5.63
N VAL A 232 120.26 37.04 -4.63
CA VAL A 232 120.71 37.71 -3.39
C VAL A 232 121.67 36.82 -2.60
N ARG A 233 121.42 35.50 -2.55
CA ARG A 233 122.38 34.52 -1.99
C ARG A 233 123.72 34.54 -2.72
N ALA A 234 123.71 34.54 -4.06
CA ALA A 234 124.94 34.66 -4.85
C ALA A 234 125.67 36.01 -4.59
N VAL A 235 124.95 37.12 -4.42
CA VAL A 235 125.55 38.42 -4.07
C VAL A 235 126.16 38.38 -2.66
N SER A 236 125.51 37.77 -1.69
CA SER A 236 126.03 37.57 -0.33
C SER A 236 127.32 36.73 -0.33
N GLU A 237 127.35 35.66 -1.12
CA GLU A 237 128.56 34.83 -1.32
C GLU A 237 129.70 35.64 -1.96
N ILE A 238 129.42 36.42 -3.01
CA ILE A 238 130.41 37.31 -3.66
C ILE A 238 130.90 38.38 -2.67
N ALA A 239 130.02 38.99 -1.90
CA ALA A 239 130.38 40.00 -0.90
C ALA A 239 131.26 39.40 0.20
N THR A 240 130.94 38.19 0.68
CA THR A 240 131.76 37.45 1.65
C THR A 240 133.14 37.12 1.09
N GLN A 241 133.22 36.64 -0.15
CA GLN A 241 134.49 36.39 -0.84
C GLN A 241 135.29 37.69 -1.04
N THR A 242 134.63 38.78 -1.42
CA THR A 242 135.25 40.10 -1.61
C THR A 242 135.78 40.66 -0.31
N ASN A 243 135.05 40.49 0.80
CA ASN A 243 135.49 40.86 2.14
C ASN A 243 136.75 40.09 2.56
N LEU A 244 136.80 38.78 2.30
CA LEU A 244 137.99 37.95 2.54
C LEU A 244 139.18 38.35 1.66
N LEU A 245 138.95 38.63 0.37
CA LEU A 245 139.99 39.12 -0.54
C LEU A 245 140.53 40.48 -0.10
N ALA A 246 139.65 41.40 0.29
CA ALA A 246 139.99 42.73 0.76
C ALA A 246 140.73 42.69 2.10
N LEU A 247 140.33 41.80 3.02
CA LEU A 247 141.04 41.54 4.27
C LEU A 247 142.47 41.02 4.01
N ASN A 248 142.62 40.04 3.11
CA ASN A 248 143.93 39.53 2.72
C ASN A 248 144.81 40.62 2.08
N ALA A 249 144.22 41.48 1.23
CA ALA A 249 144.91 42.61 0.63
C ALA A 249 145.30 43.69 1.66
N ALA A 250 144.45 43.98 2.64
CA ALA A 250 144.73 44.92 3.73
C ALA A 250 145.86 44.42 4.64
N ILE A 251 145.89 43.11 4.94
CA ILE A 251 146.98 42.45 5.68
C ILE A 251 148.30 42.58 4.93
N GLU A 252 148.33 42.28 3.62
CA GLU A 252 149.57 42.33 2.83
C GLU A 252 150.04 43.77 2.58
N ALA A 253 149.11 44.74 2.46
CA ALA A 253 149.44 46.16 2.38
C ALA A 253 150.00 46.72 3.70
N ALA A 254 149.50 46.27 4.87
CA ALA A 254 150.09 46.60 6.17
C ALA A 254 151.50 46.01 6.32
N ARG A 255 151.76 44.84 5.71
CA ARG A 255 153.05 44.15 5.69
C ARG A 255 154.13 44.89 4.87
N ALA A 256 153.72 45.63 3.83
CA ALA A 256 154.61 46.43 2.98
C ALA A 256 155.03 47.79 3.59
N GLY A 257 154.58 48.13 4.80
CA GLY A 257 154.98 49.34 5.53
C GLY A 257 154.59 50.65 4.82
N GLU A 258 155.48 51.65 4.82
CA GLU A 258 155.22 52.99 4.23
C GLU A 258 154.88 52.94 2.72
N HIS A 259 155.40 51.97 1.97
CA HIS A 259 155.09 51.81 0.54
C HIS A 259 153.68 51.24 0.26
N GLY A 260 153.05 50.59 1.26
CA GLY A 260 151.72 49.97 1.15
C GLY A 260 150.55 50.84 1.62
N ARG A 261 150.81 52.03 2.19
CA ARG A 261 149.78 52.89 2.81
C ARG A 261 148.60 53.22 1.89
N GLY A 262 148.85 53.56 0.63
CA GLY A 262 147.79 53.85 -0.34
C GLY A 262 146.92 52.63 -0.67
N PHE A 263 147.54 51.46 -0.81
CA PHE A 263 146.84 50.19 -1.05
C PHE A 263 146.05 49.71 0.17
N ALA A 264 146.56 49.91 1.39
CA ALA A 264 145.88 49.55 2.63
C ALA A 264 144.57 50.33 2.81
N VAL A 265 144.56 51.63 2.44
CA VAL A 265 143.35 52.46 2.48
C VAL A 265 142.30 51.94 1.48
N VAL A 266 142.71 51.60 0.25
CA VAL A 266 141.79 51.05 -0.76
C VAL A 266 141.27 49.68 -0.34
N ALA A 267 142.12 48.79 0.18
CA ALA A 267 141.72 47.47 0.64
C ALA A 267 140.74 47.53 1.82
N GLU A 268 140.96 48.43 2.79
CA GLU A 268 140.02 48.65 3.91
C GLU A 268 138.69 49.25 3.43
N GLU A 269 138.71 50.13 2.42
CA GLU A 269 137.48 50.68 1.83
C GLU A 269 136.69 49.61 1.06
N VAL A 270 137.38 48.74 0.30
CA VAL A 270 136.75 47.58 -0.37
C VAL A 270 136.20 46.59 0.67
N ARG A 271 136.90 46.37 1.78
CA ARG A 271 136.45 45.52 2.89
C ARG A 271 135.14 46.06 3.48
N LYS A 272 135.08 47.37 3.76
CA LYS A 272 133.86 48.04 4.25
C LYS A 272 132.71 47.96 3.24
N LEU A 273 132.97 48.17 1.95
CA LEU A 273 131.96 48.05 0.90
C LEU A 273 131.44 46.61 0.76
N ALA A 274 132.30 45.62 0.92
CA ALA A 274 131.93 44.21 0.90
C ALA A 274 131.11 43.81 2.14
N GLU A 275 131.49 44.30 3.32
CA GLU A 275 130.72 44.13 4.57
C GLU A 275 129.34 44.81 4.48
N GLN A 276 129.27 46.04 3.95
CA GLN A 276 128.02 46.72 3.65
C GLN A 276 127.17 45.95 2.63
N SER A 277 127.77 45.43 1.56
CA SER A 277 127.06 44.64 0.54
C SER A 277 126.51 43.33 1.12
N SER A 278 127.25 42.67 2.00
CA SER A 278 126.80 41.47 2.70
C SER A 278 125.64 41.76 3.65
N ASN A 279 125.70 42.87 4.40
CA ASN A 279 124.62 43.30 5.28
C ASN A 279 123.35 43.66 4.48
N SER A 280 123.49 44.42 3.39
CA SER A 280 122.36 44.72 2.50
C SER A 280 121.79 43.47 1.83
N ALA A 281 122.62 42.51 1.42
CA ALA A 281 122.14 41.24 0.87
C ALA A 281 121.34 40.44 1.92
N SER A 282 121.79 40.41 3.19
CA SER A 282 121.08 39.77 4.30
C SER A 282 119.73 40.44 4.58
N GLU A 283 119.67 41.77 4.56
CA GLU A 283 118.39 42.52 4.68
C GLU A 283 117.43 42.19 3.53
N ILE A 284 117.92 42.14 2.28
CA ILE A 284 117.10 41.77 1.12
C ILE A 284 116.65 40.31 1.24
N GLU A 285 117.50 39.39 1.69
CA GLU A 285 117.13 37.98 1.90
C GLU A 285 116.02 37.84 2.94
N ALA A 286 116.07 38.61 4.03
CA ALA A 286 114.98 38.66 5.02
C ALA A 286 113.67 39.18 4.41
N ILE A 287 113.72 40.23 3.58
CA ILE A 287 112.54 40.76 2.86
C ILE A 287 111.97 39.69 1.90
N ILE A 288 112.82 38.99 1.13
CA ILE A 288 112.38 37.94 0.21
C ILE A 288 111.74 36.77 0.95
N SER A 289 112.30 36.37 2.10
CA SER A 289 111.71 35.33 2.95
C SER A 289 110.30 35.71 3.42
N VAL A 290 110.09 36.96 3.82
CA VAL A 290 108.76 37.49 4.18
C VAL A 290 107.82 37.47 2.98
N ILE A 291 108.27 37.89 1.79
CA ILE A 291 107.46 37.87 0.56
C ILE A 291 107.05 36.43 0.22
N LEU A 292 107.97 35.46 0.24
CA LEU A 292 107.68 34.05 -0.04
C LEU A 292 106.66 33.47 0.95
N SER A 293 106.80 33.79 2.23
CA SER A 293 105.85 33.39 3.27
C SER A 293 104.44 33.94 3.00
N GLU A 294 104.32 35.24 2.69
CA GLU A 294 103.03 35.86 2.36
C GLU A 294 102.43 35.31 1.05
N MET A 295 103.24 35.02 0.03
CA MET A 295 102.75 34.39 -1.22
C MET A 295 102.21 32.99 -0.98
N ASN A 296 102.86 32.21 -0.12
CA ASN A 296 102.36 30.89 0.26
C ASN A 296 101.04 31.01 1.04
N ARG A 297 100.96 31.95 2.00
CA ARG A 297 99.73 32.24 2.74
C ARG A 297 98.58 32.63 1.82
N LEU A 298 98.82 33.51 0.85
CA LEU A 298 97.83 33.94 -0.14
C LEU A 298 97.39 32.78 -1.06
N SER A 299 98.32 31.90 -1.46
CA SER A 299 98.00 30.71 -2.27
C SER A 299 97.08 29.74 -1.51
N VAL A 300 97.37 29.47 -0.23
CA VAL A 300 96.51 28.64 0.64
C VAL A 300 95.13 29.27 0.82
N LEU A 301 95.05 30.58 1.02
CA LEU A 301 93.77 31.31 1.11
C LEU A 301 92.97 31.24 -0.19
N SER A 302 93.63 31.37 -1.34
CA SER A 302 92.97 31.21 -2.65
C SER A 302 92.45 29.80 -2.88
N GLU A 303 93.20 28.76 -2.48
CA GLU A 303 92.76 27.37 -2.56
C GLU A 303 91.53 27.11 -1.67
N GLN A 304 91.54 27.61 -0.43
CA GLN A 304 90.38 27.56 0.46
C GLN A 304 89.16 28.30 -0.11
N ASN A 305 89.36 29.48 -0.70
CA ASN A 305 88.27 30.21 -1.37
C ASN A 305 87.70 29.43 -2.55
N LEU A 306 88.54 28.75 -3.34
CA LEU A 306 88.08 27.92 -4.45
C LEU A 306 87.21 26.74 -3.96
N GLN A 307 87.55 26.12 -2.82
CA GLN A 307 86.74 25.08 -2.19
C GLN A 307 85.40 25.62 -1.67
N ASN A 308 85.38 26.83 -1.10
CA ASN A 308 84.16 27.50 -0.67
C ASN A 308 83.24 27.77 -1.86
N ILE A 309 83.79 28.31 -2.95
CA ILE A 309 83.08 28.56 -4.21
C ILE A 309 82.47 27.27 -4.78
N GLN A 310 83.18 26.14 -4.77
CA GLN A 310 82.62 24.85 -5.19
C GLN A 310 81.45 24.38 -4.31
N THR A 311 81.45 24.78 -3.04
CA THR A 311 80.33 24.50 -2.13
C THR A 311 79.14 25.38 -2.46
N ASP A 312 79.37 26.67 -2.74
CA ASP A 312 78.34 27.62 -3.16
C ASP A 312 77.65 27.19 -4.47
N VAL A 313 78.42 26.73 -5.47
CA VAL A 313 77.87 26.16 -6.73
C VAL A 313 76.91 25.00 -6.43
N ARG A 314 77.31 24.05 -5.59
CA ARG A 314 76.47 22.89 -5.22
C ARG A 314 75.19 23.32 -4.50
N GLN A 315 75.26 24.36 -3.66
CA GLN A 315 74.09 24.91 -2.98
C GLN A 315 73.13 25.57 -3.97
N VAL A 316 73.62 26.40 -4.89
CA VAL A 316 72.81 27.05 -5.92
C VAL A 316 72.13 26.03 -6.83
N GLU A 317 72.83 25.00 -7.29
CA GLU A 317 72.22 23.91 -8.06
C GLU A 317 71.11 23.19 -7.28
N SER A 318 71.33 22.97 -5.98
CA SER A 318 70.32 22.35 -5.12
C SER A 318 69.07 23.22 -5.02
N VAL A 319 69.22 24.54 -4.86
CA VAL A 319 68.07 25.46 -4.83
C VAL A 319 67.36 25.50 -6.17
N LYS A 320 68.09 25.50 -7.30
CA LYS A 320 67.50 25.44 -8.64
C LYS A 320 66.61 24.19 -8.82
N ARG A 321 67.07 23.03 -8.37
CA ARG A 321 66.27 21.79 -8.39
C ARG A 321 65.03 21.90 -7.50
N GLN A 322 65.15 22.46 -6.30
CA GLN A 322 64.00 22.65 -5.41
C GLN A 322 62.96 23.60 -6.01
N LEU A 323 63.38 24.71 -6.62
CA LEU A 323 62.47 25.63 -7.30
C LEU A 323 61.73 24.96 -8.46
N HIS A 324 62.41 24.11 -9.23
CA HIS A 324 61.77 23.34 -10.30
C HIS A 324 60.65 22.44 -9.76
N ASN A 325 60.91 21.69 -8.69
CA ASN A 325 59.91 20.84 -8.06
C ASN A 325 58.70 21.65 -7.57
N VAL A 326 58.91 22.84 -7.01
CA VAL A 326 57.79 23.70 -6.56
C VAL A 326 56.92 24.16 -7.74
N VAL A 327 57.50 24.41 -8.92
CA VAL A 327 56.72 24.72 -10.14
C VAL A 327 55.84 23.54 -10.55
N GLU A 328 56.37 22.31 -10.53
CA GLU A 328 55.60 21.10 -10.84
C GLU A 328 54.42 20.92 -9.86
N GLU A 329 54.66 21.10 -8.56
CA GLU A 329 53.60 21.03 -7.54
C GLU A 329 52.49 22.07 -7.77
N PHE A 330 52.83 23.27 -8.25
CA PHE A 330 51.82 24.28 -8.59
C PHE A 330 50.98 23.93 -9.82
N ILE A 331 51.55 23.19 -10.79
CA ILE A 331 50.78 22.70 -11.95
C ILE A 331 49.74 21.68 -11.46
N ILE A 332 50.17 20.73 -10.63
CA ILE A 332 49.28 19.72 -10.03
C ILE A 332 48.19 20.40 -9.20
N MET A 333 48.55 21.39 -8.38
CA MET A 333 47.60 22.14 -7.56
C MET A 333 46.56 22.88 -8.41
N LYS A 334 46.97 23.46 -9.54
CA LYS A 334 46.05 24.12 -10.47
C LYS A 334 45.03 23.13 -11.04
N ASP A 335 45.45 21.93 -11.40
CA ASP A 335 44.55 20.91 -11.94
C ASP A 335 43.52 20.46 -10.90
N PHE A 336 43.92 20.27 -9.64
CA PHE A 336 42.98 20.00 -8.54
C PHE A 336 41.97 21.13 -8.33
N ILE A 337 42.39 22.39 -8.45
CA ILE A 337 41.49 23.54 -8.30
C ILE A 337 40.47 23.60 -9.45
N ASN A 338 40.87 23.29 -10.68
CA ASN A 338 39.94 23.19 -11.82
C ASN A 338 38.91 22.05 -11.61
N GLU A 339 39.34 20.92 -11.04
CA GLU A 339 38.43 19.83 -10.68
C GLU A 339 37.42 20.25 -9.61
N ILE A 340 37.88 20.96 -8.57
CA ILE A 340 37.00 21.52 -7.52
C ILE A 340 35.96 22.48 -8.11
N GLU A 341 36.37 23.36 -9.03
CA GLU A 341 35.45 24.28 -9.73
C GLU A 341 34.38 23.49 -10.51
N SER A 342 34.79 22.47 -11.28
CA SER A 342 33.86 21.62 -12.03
C SER A 342 32.88 20.87 -11.12
N LEU A 343 33.36 20.33 -10.00
CA LEU A 343 32.52 19.66 -9.01
C LEU A 343 31.51 20.63 -8.40
N SER A 344 31.90 21.87 -8.12
CA SER A 344 31.02 22.89 -7.58
C SER A 344 29.89 23.26 -8.54
N ILE A 345 30.21 23.45 -9.83
CA ILE A 345 29.21 23.70 -10.88
C ILE A 345 28.22 22.54 -10.99
N ASN A 346 28.71 21.31 -10.97
CA ASN A 346 27.86 20.12 -11.02
C ASN A 346 26.97 20.01 -9.77
N GLN A 347 27.47 20.41 -8.60
CA GLN A 347 26.70 20.42 -7.36
C GLN A 347 25.52 21.39 -7.43
N SER A 348 25.73 22.63 -7.92
CA SER A 348 24.65 23.59 -8.15
C SER A 348 23.63 23.08 -9.18
N LYS A 349 24.09 22.44 -10.25
CA LYS A 349 23.18 21.84 -11.25
C LYS A 349 22.34 20.71 -10.65
N ASN A 350 22.94 19.84 -9.85
CA ASN A 350 22.23 18.74 -9.20
C ASN A 350 21.21 19.27 -8.17
N ALA A 351 21.54 20.35 -7.45
CA ALA A 351 20.60 21.01 -6.56
C ALA A 351 19.35 21.49 -7.32
N SER A 352 19.53 22.13 -8.47
CA SER A 352 18.41 22.56 -9.33
C SER A 352 17.54 21.39 -9.82
N ILE A 353 18.14 20.24 -10.15
CA ILE A 353 17.39 19.04 -10.54
C ILE A 353 16.55 18.52 -9.36
N VAL A 354 17.10 18.55 -8.15
CA VAL A 354 16.36 18.15 -6.94
C VAL A 354 15.22 19.13 -6.65
N GLU A 355 15.42 20.44 -6.82
CA GLU A 355 14.37 21.44 -6.68
C GLU A 355 13.20 21.21 -7.65
N ASP A 356 13.48 20.89 -8.91
CA ASP A 356 12.44 20.57 -9.90
C ASP A 356 11.67 19.30 -9.49
N ALA A 357 12.36 18.25 -9.05
CA ALA A 357 11.71 17.05 -8.52
C ALA A 357 10.85 17.35 -7.28
N LEU A 358 11.26 18.27 -6.42
CA LEU A 358 10.46 18.70 -5.26
C LEU A 358 9.19 19.44 -5.66
N ARG A 359 9.20 20.21 -6.77
CA ARG A 359 7.98 20.82 -7.31
C ARG A 359 6.98 19.77 -7.76
N ASP A 360 7.44 18.74 -8.46
CA ASP A 360 6.58 17.62 -8.88
C ASP A 360 6.00 16.88 -7.67
N ILE A 361 6.83 16.60 -6.66
CA ILE A 361 6.37 15.95 -5.42
C ILE A 361 5.36 16.84 -4.68
N SER A 362 5.57 18.16 -4.67
CA SER A 362 4.61 19.11 -4.07
C SER A 362 3.26 19.07 -4.78
N ALA A 363 3.24 19.04 -6.12
CA ALA A 363 2.01 18.94 -6.90
C ALA A 363 1.26 17.62 -6.63
N ILE A 364 1.98 16.50 -6.55
CA ILE A 364 1.41 15.19 -6.18
C ILE A 364 0.87 15.21 -4.75
N THR A 365 1.55 15.89 -3.83
CA THR A 365 1.11 16.01 -2.43
C THR A 365 -0.20 16.79 -2.34
N GLU A 366 -0.34 17.87 -3.11
CA GLU A 366 -1.57 18.65 -3.22
C GLU A 366 -2.71 17.82 -3.83
N GLU A 367 -2.44 17.09 -4.92
CA GLU A 367 -3.41 16.17 -5.53
C GLU A 367 -3.90 15.09 -4.55
N ASN A 368 -2.98 14.50 -3.78
CA ASN A 368 -3.34 13.51 -2.75
C ASN A 368 -4.25 14.10 -1.67
N MET A 369 -4.03 15.35 -1.25
CA MET A 369 -4.92 16.03 -0.30
C MET A 369 -6.31 16.23 -0.90
N THR A 370 -6.41 16.69 -2.15
CA THR A 370 -7.70 16.83 -2.84
C THR A 370 -8.42 15.48 -2.96
N GLN A 371 -7.73 14.41 -3.36
CA GLN A 371 -8.33 13.07 -3.43
C GLN A 371 -8.77 12.55 -2.07
N ALA A 372 -8.04 12.87 -0.99
CA ALA A 372 -8.42 12.51 0.37
C ALA A 372 -9.71 13.25 0.80
N GLU A 373 -9.85 14.53 0.47
CA GLU A 373 -11.06 15.32 0.72
C GLU A 373 -12.27 14.78 -0.07
N GLU A 374 -12.10 14.47 -1.36
CA GLU A 374 -13.15 13.87 -2.18
C GLU A 374 -13.57 12.50 -1.64
N SER A 375 -12.60 11.67 -1.23
CA SER A 375 -12.87 10.37 -0.63
C SER A 375 -13.61 10.49 0.70
N ALA A 376 -13.30 11.52 1.50
CA ALA A 376 -14.02 11.80 2.74
C ALA A 376 -15.48 12.15 2.46
N ALA A 377 -15.73 13.02 1.48
CA ALA A 377 -17.08 13.41 1.07
C ALA A 377 -17.89 12.20 0.57
N MET A 378 -17.31 11.36 -0.29
CA MET A 378 -17.95 10.13 -0.77
C MET A 378 -18.27 9.16 0.37
N THR A 379 -17.35 9.00 1.33
CA THR A 379 -17.56 8.11 2.48
C THR A 379 -18.67 8.62 3.40
N MET A 380 -18.79 9.94 3.57
CA MET A 380 -19.93 10.54 4.29
C MET A 380 -21.25 10.31 3.57
N GLU A 381 -21.28 10.44 2.25
CA GLU A 381 -22.48 10.15 1.45
C GLU A 381 -22.87 8.67 1.55
N GLN A 382 -21.89 7.76 1.47
CA GLN A 382 -22.11 6.33 1.61
C GLN A 382 -22.66 5.96 2.99
N SER A 383 -22.19 6.61 4.06
CA SER A 383 -22.74 6.45 5.41
C SER A 383 -24.20 6.89 5.51
N ASN A 384 -24.57 8.00 4.86
CA ASN A 384 -25.96 8.45 4.79
C ASN A 384 -26.84 7.46 4.01
N LEU A 385 -26.33 6.92 2.89
CA LEU A 385 -27.02 5.88 2.14
C LEU A 385 -27.20 4.60 2.97
N SER A 386 -26.21 4.18 3.75
CA SER A 386 -26.35 3.05 4.69
C SER A 386 -27.55 3.23 5.63
N ASP A 387 -27.67 4.41 6.26
CA ASP A 387 -28.76 4.73 7.19
C ASP A 387 -30.14 4.72 6.49
N GLN A 388 -30.21 5.20 5.25
CA GLN A 388 -31.44 5.14 4.45
C GLN A 388 -31.83 3.70 4.10
N ILE A 389 -30.87 2.85 3.72
CA ILE A 389 -31.12 1.44 3.42
C ILE A 389 -31.56 0.71 4.70
N GLU A 390 -30.96 1.01 5.86
CA GLU A 390 -31.36 0.42 7.14
C GLU A 390 -32.82 0.76 7.47
N LYS A 391 -33.22 2.03 7.32
CA LYS A 391 -34.61 2.47 7.52
C LYS A 391 -35.58 1.77 6.55
N ALA A 392 -35.22 1.66 5.27
CA ALA A 392 -36.04 0.97 4.27
C ALA A 392 -36.16 -0.53 4.59
N SER A 393 -35.08 -1.18 5.00
CA SER A 393 -35.07 -2.58 5.43
C SER A 393 -35.99 -2.80 6.62
N GLN A 394 -35.96 -1.90 7.61
CA GLN A 394 -36.84 -1.95 8.77
C GLN A 394 -38.33 -1.78 8.40
N GLN A 395 -38.65 -0.93 7.41
CA GLN A 395 -40.01 -0.82 6.88
C GLN A 395 -40.47 -2.11 6.22
N LEU A 396 -39.62 -2.75 5.41
CA LEU A 396 -39.93 -4.04 4.77
C LEU A 396 -40.15 -5.16 5.79
N VAL A 397 -39.38 -5.16 6.89
CA VAL A 397 -39.60 -6.06 8.03
C VAL A 397 -41.01 -5.85 8.61
N ASN A 398 -41.40 -4.61 8.87
CA ASN A 398 -42.71 -4.29 9.44
C ASN A 398 -43.85 -4.72 8.50
N ILE A 399 -43.76 -4.40 7.21
CA ILE A 399 -44.74 -4.82 6.19
C ILE A 399 -44.86 -6.35 6.14
N SER A 400 -43.73 -7.05 6.15
CA SER A 400 -43.72 -8.51 6.11
C SER A 400 -44.38 -9.13 7.34
N GLN A 401 -44.20 -8.53 8.51
CA GLN A 401 -44.89 -8.95 9.73
C GLN A 401 -46.39 -8.67 9.69
N GLU A 402 -46.82 -7.53 9.14
CA GLU A 402 -48.23 -7.20 8.96
C GLU A 402 -48.93 -8.17 8.00
N ILE A 403 -48.31 -8.48 6.87
CA ILE A 403 -48.81 -9.48 5.92
C ILE A 403 -48.96 -10.84 6.61
N ARG A 404 -47.97 -11.27 7.39
CA ARG A 404 -48.04 -12.51 8.15
C ARG A 404 -49.21 -12.51 9.13
N LYS A 405 -49.39 -11.43 9.90
CA LYS A 405 -50.53 -11.29 10.83
C LYS A 405 -51.88 -11.40 10.11
N LEU A 406 -52.05 -10.71 8.98
CA LEU A 406 -53.27 -10.76 8.19
C LEU A 406 -53.52 -12.15 7.59
N SER A 407 -52.49 -12.77 7.02
CA SER A 407 -52.58 -14.13 6.49
C SER A 407 -52.99 -15.12 7.57
N THR A 408 -52.41 -15.02 8.77
CA THR A 408 -52.79 -15.85 9.91
C THR A 408 -54.24 -15.63 10.31
N LYS A 409 -54.69 -14.38 10.43
CA LYS A 409 -56.09 -14.04 10.77
C LYS A 409 -57.08 -14.70 9.81
N TYR A 410 -56.84 -14.62 8.50
CA TYR A 410 -57.73 -15.21 7.50
C TYR A 410 -57.67 -16.75 7.47
N ALA A 411 -56.51 -17.34 7.76
CA ALA A 411 -56.36 -18.79 7.85
C ALA A 411 -56.91 -19.38 9.16
N GLN A 412 -57.05 -18.56 10.21
CA GLN A 412 -57.73 -18.96 11.44
C GLN A 412 -59.24 -19.16 11.24
N GLY A 413 -59.89 -18.41 10.35
CA GLY A 413 -61.35 -18.48 10.14
C GLY A 413 -62.16 -18.21 11.42
N THR A 414 -63.45 -18.57 11.46
CA THR A 414 -64.27 -18.35 12.67
C THR A 414 -63.93 -19.29 13.83
N ASP A 415 -63.46 -20.50 13.51
CA ASP A 415 -63.32 -21.57 14.50
C ASP A 415 -61.90 -21.70 15.08
N GLY A 416 -60.94 -20.92 14.57
CA GLY A 416 -59.56 -20.90 15.05
C GLY A 416 -58.90 -22.29 15.13
N ILE A 417 -58.08 -22.51 16.16
CA ILE A 417 -57.60 -23.83 16.58
C ILE A 417 -58.54 -24.35 17.67
N ASN A 418 -59.60 -25.04 17.26
CA ASN A 418 -60.54 -25.70 18.17
C ASN A 418 -59.92 -26.96 18.84
N GLU A 419 -60.61 -27.53 19.84
CA GLU A 419 -60.11 -28.71 20.58
C GLU A 419 -59.84 -29.93 19.68
N LYS A 420 -60.64 -30.13 18.62
CA LYS A 420 -60.41 -31.20 17.62
C LYS A 420 -59.08 -31.00 16.90
N MET A 421 -58.77 -29.75 16.51
CA MET A 421 -57.51 -29.41 15.86
C MET A 421 -56.32 -29.54 16.81
N LYS A 422 -56.47 -29.13 18.09
CA LYS A 422 -55.42 -29.35 19.11
C LYS A 422 -55.09 -30.83 19.28
N ALA A 423 -56.11 -31.68 19.34
CA ALA A 423 -55.91 -33.13 19.41
C ALA A 423 -55.19 -33.68 18.16
N LYS A 424 -55.56 -33.20 16.95
CA LYS A 424 -54.86 -33.56 15.70
C LYS A 424 -53.40 -33.10 15.69
N ILE A 425 -53.11 -31.88 16.15
CA ILE A 425 -51.75 -31.33 16.24
C ILE A 425 -50.90 -32.17 17.20
N ALA A 426 -51.43 -32.49 18.39
CA ALA A 426 -50.74 -33.30 19.38
C ALA A 426 -50.44 -34.72 18.85
N ALA A 427 -51.43 -35.37 18.24
CA ALA A 427 -51.27 -36.69 17.62
C ALA A 427 -50.28 -36.66 16.45
N GLY A 428 -50.35 -35.63 15.60
CA GLY A 428 -49.41 -35.42 14.49
C GLY A 428 -47.98 -35.20 14.98
N MET A 429 -47.79 -34.41 16.04
CA MET A 429 -46.48 -34.17 16.65
C MET A 429 -45.89 -35.46 17.22
N GLU A 430 -46.69 -36.30 17.88
CA GLU A 430 -46.24 -37.60 18.36
C GLU A 430 -45.80 -38.53 17.22
N GLN A 431 -46.55 -38.55 16.12
CA GLN A 431 -46.19 -39.32 14.92
C GLN A 431 -44.88 -38.81 14.30
N LEU A 432 -44.70 -37.48 14.23
CA LEU A 432 -43.50 -36.85 13.69
C LEU A 432 -42.28 -37.16 14.57
N LYS A 433 -42.43 -37.16 15.91
CA LYS A 433 -41.37 -37.59 16.85
C LYS A 433 -40.97 -39.05 16.65
N LYS A 434 -41.97 -39.93 16.53
CA LYS A 434 -41.71 -41.36 16.25
C LYS A 434 -40.96 -41.55 14.93
N LEU A 435 -41.26 -40.76 13.91
CA LEU A 435 -40.56 -40.80 12.62
C LEU A 435 -39.11 -40.29 12.75
N ALA A 436 -38.89 -39.18 13.45
CA ALA A 436 -37.57 -38.62 13.69
C ALA A 436 -36.66 -39.51 14.56
N GLY A 437 -37.25 -40.33 15.41
CA GLY A 437 -36.53 -41.30 16.25
C GLY A 437 -36.03 -42.54 15.52
N GLN A 438 -36.39 -42.75 14.24
CA GLN A 438 -36.02 -43.96 13.52
C GLN A 438 -34.63 -43.85 12.88
N GLU A 439 -33.84 -44.90 13.01
CA GLU A 439 -32.45 -44.95 12.56
C GLU A 439 -32.24 -44.51 11.10
N PRO A 440 -33.06 -44.92 10.10
CA PRO A 440 -32.86 -44.47 8.72
C PRO A 440 -33.02 -42.95 8.54
N ILE A 441 -33.93 -42.33 9.30
CA ILE A 441 -34.17 -40.86 9.27
C ILE A 441 -33.00 -40.12 9.92
N GLN A 442 -32.49 -40.62 11.04
CA GLN A 442 -31.32 -40.06 11.73
C GLN A 442 -30.03 -40.18 10.92
N LYS A 443 -29.90 -41.24 10.11
CA LYS A 443 -28.75 -41.46 9.20
C LYS A 443 -28.93 -40.84 7.81
N ILE A 444 -30.09 -40.25 7.51
CA ILE A 444 -30.43 -39.66 6.20
C ILE A 444 -30.25 -40.70 5.07
N GLU A 445 -30.72 -41.94 5.28
CA GLU A 445 -30.70 -42.98 4.26
C GLU A 445 -31.79 -42.72 3.19
N LYS A 446 -31.47 -41.87 2.20
CA LYS A 446 -32.43 -41.26 1.24
C LYS A 446 -33.56 -42.17 0.76
N GLU A 447 -33.27 -43.37 0.24
CA GLU A 447 -34.29 -44.30 -0.28
C GLU A 447 -35.22 -44.85 0.84
N LYS A 448 -34.66 -45.16 2.01
CA LYS A 448 -35.46 -45.63 3.15
C LYS A 448 -36.26 -44.50 3.79
N CYS A 449 -35.67 -43.30 3.88
CA CYS A 449 -36.36 -42.10 4.36
C CYS A 449 -37.59 -41.80 3.51
N LYS A 450 -37.46 -41.86 2.18
CA LYS A 450 -38.58 -41.68 1.24
C LYS A 450 -39.74 -42.62 1.55
N TYR A 451 -39.47 -43.93 1.60
CA TYR A 451 -40.49 -44.93 1.91
C TYR A 451 -41.19 -44.69 3.26
N MET A 452 -40.41 -44.34 4.29
CA MET A 452 -40.94 -44.09 5.63
C MET A 452 -41.78 -42.82 5.72
N ILE A 453 -41.35 -41.76 5.03
CA ILE A 453 -42.08 -40.49 4.98
C ILE A 453 -43.38 -40.66 4.19
N ASP A 454 -43.36 -41.40 3.07
CA ASP A 454 -44.58 -41.73 2.32
C ASP A 454 -45.57 -42.53 3.17
N LYS A 455 -45.09 -43.50 3.94
CA LYS A 455 -45.92 -44.32 4.84
C LYS A 455 -46.49 -43.52 6.02
N ALA A 456 -45.79 -42.46 6.44
CA ALA A 456 -46.24 -41.60 7.53
C ALA A 456 -47.37 -40.65 7.13
N LYS A 457 -47.58 -40.41 5.82
CA LYS A 457 -48.70 -39.64 5.31
C LYS A 457 -50.03 -40.32 5.65
N ASN A 458 -50.96 -39.58 6.25
CA ASN A 458 -52.28 -40.09 6.65
C ASN A 458 -53.30 -38.94 6.77
N GLU A 459 -54.47 -39.20 7.35
CA GLU A 459 -55.54 -38.21 7.53
C GLU A 459 -55.17 -37.03 8.45
N ILE A 460 -54.12 -37.18 9.28
CA ILE A 460 -53.60 -36.12 10.16
C ILE A 460 -52.45 -35.38 9.47
N LEU A 461 -51.49 -36.11 8.87
CA LEU A 461 -50.30 -35.57 8.22
C LEU A 461 -50.48 -35.56 6.69
N ASP A 462 -50.79 -34.39 6.12
CA ASP A 462 -51.05 -34.24 4.67
C ASP A 462 -49.76 -34.14 3.85
N VAL A 463 -48.90 -33.19 4.22
CA VAL A 463 -47.60 -32.97 3.57
C VAL A 463 -46.51 -33.06 4.62
N ILE A 464 -45.47 -33.85 4.34
CA ILE A 464 -44.31 -34.00 5.20
C ILE A 464 -43.09 -33.49 4.43
N HIS A 465 -42.24 -32.73 5.12
CA HIS A 465 -40.99 -32.16 4.65
C HIS A 465 -39.86 -32.70 5.50
N PHE A 466 -38.84 -33.24 4.85
CA PHE A 466 -37.57 -33.63 5.43
C PHE A 466 -36.47 -32.79 4.80
N LEU A 467 -35.87 -31.92 5.61
CA LEU A 467 -34.97 -30.87 5.17
C LEU A 467 -33.61 -31.04 5.84
N ASP A 468 -32.55 -30.67 5.15
CA ASP A 468 -31.23 -30.55 5.78
C ASP A 468 -31.16 -29.33 6.71
N THR A 469 -30.01 -29.12 7.35
CA THR A 469 -29.80 -27.99 8.27
C THR A 469 -29.76 -26.62 7.57
N GLU A 470 -29.66 -26.59 6.25
CA GLU A 470 -29.68 -25.37 5.43
C GLU A 470 -31.08 -25.08 4.86
N GLY A 471 -32.04 -25.99 5.07
CA GLY A 471 -33.41 -25.87 4.61
C GLY A 471 -33.63 -26.36 3.18
N ASN A 472 -32.66 -27.05 2.59
CA ASN A 472 -32.82 -27.73 1.30
C ASN A 472 -33.64 -29.02 1.49
N VAL A 473 -34.42 -29.36 0.47
CA VAL A 473 -35.31 -30.52 0.53
C VAL A 473 -34.51 -31.80 0.33
N ILE A 474 -34.42 -32.64 1.38
CA ILE A 474 -33.93 -34.02 1.27
C ILE A 474 -35.04 -34.89 0.67
N TYR A 475 -36.25 -34.77 1.22
CA TYR A 475 -37.45 -35.40 0.68
C TYR A 475 -38.72 -34.64 1.10
N THR A 476 -39.75 -34.67 0.27
CA THR A 476 -41.08 -34.18 0.64
C THR A 476 -42.16 -34.95 -0.08
N THR A 477 -43.32 -35.12 0.56
CA THR A 477 -44.50 -35.70 -0.08
C THR A 477 -45.27 -34.70 -0.95
N SER A 478 -44.76 -33.47 -1.10
CA SER A 478 -45.25 -32.47 -2.05
C SER A 478 -44.50 -32.53 -3.39
N SER A 479 -45.03 -31.88 -4.42
CA SER A 479 -44.40 -31.80 -5.75
C SER A 479 -43.28 -30.73 -5.86
N SER A 480 -42.94 -30.02 -4.78
CA SER A 480 -42.02 -28.87 -4.80
C SER A 480 -40.70 -29.15 -4.08
N ASN A 481 -39.59 -29.07 -4.83
CA ASN A 481 -38.23 -29.22 -4.31
C ASN A 481 -37.54 -27.90 -3.91
N SER A 482 -38.26 -26.78 -3.86
CA SER A 482 -37.63 -25.50 -3.51
C SER A 482 -37.20 -25.47 -2.04
N SER A 483 -36.12 -24.75 -1.72
CA SER A 483 -35.68 -24.56 -0.33
C SER A 483 -36.79 -23.95 0.56
N ARG A 484 -36.76 -24.32 1.84
CA ARG A 484 -37.66 -23.85 2.90
C ARG A 484 -36.91 -23.12 4.00
N ALA A 485 -35.66 -22.71 3.75
CA ALA A 485 -34.82 -21.95 4.69
C ALA A 485 -35.51 -20.69 5.25
N HIS A 486 -36.37 -20.06 4.45
CA HIS A 486 -37.10 -18.85 4.83
C HIS A 486 -38.34 -19.09 5.70
N ARG A 487 -38.78 -20.35 5.86
CA ARG A 487 -40.04 -20.67 6.54
C ARG A 487 -39.87 -20.59 8.05
N ALA A 488 -40.81 -19.92 8.73
CA ALA A 488 -40.76 -19.79 10.19
C ALA A 488 -40.68 -21.15 10.90
N TRP A 489 -41.46 -22.15 10.44
CA TRP A 489 -41.44 -23.48 11.03
C TRP A 489 -40.11 -24.22 10.84
N PHE A 490 -39.35 -23.93 9.78
CA PHE A 490 -38.02 -24.52 9.61
C PHE A 490 -37.04 -23.92 10.62
N LEU A 491 -37.00 -22.58 10.68
CA LEU A 491 -36.09 -21.84 11.57
C LEU A 491 -36.34 -22.16 13.06
N HIS A 492 -37.60 -22.30 13.46
CA HIS A 492 -37.95 -22.69 14.84
C HIS A 492 -37.80 -24.20 15.06
N GLY A 493 -38.08 -25.03 14.06
CA GLY A 493 -37.86 -26.48 14.10
C GLY A 493 -36.41 -26.88 14.33
N LEU A 494 -35.43 -26.09 13.85
CA LEU A 494 -34.02 -26.26 14.17
C LEU A 494 -33.71 -26.07 15.67
N LYS A 495 -34.52 -25.33 16.40
CA LYS A 495 -34.31 -25.02 17.82
C LYS A 495 -35.04 -25.97 18.76
N GLY A 496 -36.01 -26.73 18.24
CA GLY A 496 -36.85 -27.63 19.02
C GLY A 496 -38.21 -27.86 18.38
N GLU A 497 -39.12 -28.47 19.14
CA GLU A 497 -40.50 -28.65 18.70
C GLU A 497 -41.20 -27.31 18.52
N TYR A 498 -41.85 -27.15 17.38
CA TYR A 498 -42.55 -25.93 17.03
C TYR A 498 -43.84 -26.22 16.28
N CYS A 499 -44.80 -25.33 16.45
CA CYS A 499 -46.11 -25.37 15.82
C CYS A 499 -46.42 -23.96 15.31
N THR A 500 -46.76 -23.82 14.03
CA THR A 500 -47.14 -22.53 13.48
C THR A 500 -48.53 -22.12 13.94
N ASP A 501 -48.83 -20.84 13.80
CA ASP A 501 -50.21 -20.41 13.64
C ASP A 501 -50.81 -20.96 12.31
N PRO A 502 -52.15 -20.98 12.17
CA PRO A 502 -52.77 -21.41 10.92
C PRO A 502 -52.38 -20.52 9.74
N TYR A 503 -52.12 -21.14 8.59
CA TYR A 503 -51.85 -20.43 7.34
C TYR A 503 -52.32 -21.24 6.13
N PHE A 504 -52.51 -20.58 4.98
CA PHE A 504 -52.81 -21.28 3.73
C PHE A 504 -51.53 -21.79 3.08
N SER A 505 -51.43 -23.11 2.86
CA SER A 505 -50.24 -23.74 2.28
C SER A 505 -50.40 -23.95 0.79
N ALA A 506 -49.41 -23.56 -0.01
CA ALA A 506 -49.41 -23.70 -1.47
C ALA A 506 -49.18 -25.14 -1.93
N VAL A 507 -48.82 -26.03 -0.99
CA VAL A 507 -48.50 -27.43 -1.25
C VAL A 507 -49.47 -28.39 -0.58
N SER A 508 -50.42 -27.90 0.22
CA SER A 508 -51.46 -28.75 0.83
C SER A 508 -52.53 -29.12 -0.19
N THR A 509 -53.22 -30.22 0.07
CA THR A 509 -54.35 -30.65 -0.74
C THR A 509 -55.42 -29.53 -0.73
N GLU A 510 -55.72 -28.95 -1.90
CA GLU A 510 -56.69 -27.85 -2.12
C GLU A 510 -56.36 -26.50 -1.45
N ASN A 511 -55.07 -26.22 -1.18
CA ASN A 511 -54.59 -25.00 -0.53
C ASN A 511 -55.28 -24.69 0.81
N ASN A 512 -55.70 -25.74 1.53
CA ASN A 512 -56.43 -25.62 2.78
C ASN A 512 -55.61 -24.89 3.86
N SER A 513 -56.32 -24.34 4.85
CA SER A 513 -55.70 -23.84 6.07
C SER A 513 -55.07 -25.01 6.82
N VAL A 514 -53.77 -24.88 7.10
CA VAL A 514 -52.97 -25.88 7.80
C VAL A 514 -52.24 -25.26 8.98
N VAL A 515 -51.83 -26.12 9.90
CA VAL A 515 -50.82 -25.82 10.89
C VAL A 515 -49.62 -26.69 10.59
N THR A 516 -48.42 -26.11 10.50
CA THR A 516 -47.20 -26.88 10.35
C THR A 516 -46.59 -27.14 11.70
N ILE A 517 -46.40 -28.41 12.01
CA ILE A 517 -45.59 -28.88 13.14
C ILE A 517 -44.20 -29.20 12.64
N SER A 518 -43.17 -28.92 13.43
CA SER A 518 -41.77 -29.14 13.05
C SER A 518 -40.92 -29.49 14.25
N LEU A 519 -39.88 -30.29 14.04
CA LEU A 519 -38.93 -30.68 15.07
C LEU A 519 -37.58 -31.07 14.46
N PRO A 520 -36.49 -30.99 15.24
CA PRO A 520 -35.17 -31.36 14.77
C PRO A 520 -34.98 -32.88 14.80
N VAL A 521 -34.24 -33.38 13.82
CA VAL A 521 -33.79 -34.77 13.78
C VAL A 521 -32.36 -34.82 14.30
N TYR A 522 -32.12 -35.68 15.28
CA TYR A 522 -30.81 -35.85 15.90
C TYR A 522 -30.13 -37.12 15.40
N SER A 523 -28.82 -37.02 15.15
CA SER A 523 -27.94 -38.16 14.93
C SER A 523 -26.71 -37.98 15.79
N MET A 524 -26.40 -38.95 16.65
CA MET A 524 -25.29 -38.87 17.61
C MET A 524 -25.25 -37.55 18.43
N GLY A 525 -26.43 -37.05 18.82
CA GLY A 525 -26.56 -35.82 19.62
C GLY A 525 -26.43 -34.51 18.85
N LYS A 526 -26.19 -34.54 17.53
CA LYS A 526 -26.19 -33.34 16.66
C LYS A 526 -27.46 -33.28 15.82
N ILE A 527 -27.95 -32.06 15.56
CA ILE A 527 -29.05 -31.85 14.62
C ILE A 527 -28.50 -32.08 13.21
N VAL A 528 -29.15 -32.98 12.47
CA VAL A 528 -28.74 -33.33 11.10
C VAL A 528 -29.79 -32.95 10.05
N ALA A 529 -31.03 -32.73 10.48
CA ALA A 529 -32.14 -32.41 9.60
C ALA A 529 -33.31 -31.83 10.41
N VAL A 530 -34.33 -31.31 9.71
CA VAL A 530 -35.63 -30.92 10.28
C VAL A 530 -36.73 -31.73 9.61
N LEU A 531 -37.61 -32.29 10.43
CA LEU A 531 -38.88 -32.84 9.97
C LEU A 531 -39.98 -31.83 10.24
N ALA A 532 -40.82 -31.58 9.24
CA ALA A 532 -42.00 -30.75 9.38
C ALA A 532 -43.19 -31.40 8.68
N ALA A 533 -44.40 -31.18 9.17
CA ALA A 533 -45.60 -31.72 8.56
C ALA A 533 -46.79 -30.77 8.67
N ASN A 534 -47.59 -30.69 7.61
CA ASN A 534 -48.84 -29.96 7.58
C ASN A 534 -49.96 -30.81 8.17
N VAL A 535 -50.61 -30.28 9.21
CA VAL A 535 -51.84 -30.80 9.80
C VAL A 535 -53.01 -30.02 9.21
N VAL A 536 -53.92 -30.72 8.52
CA VAL A 536 -55.05 -30.09 7.83
C VAL A 536 -56.18 -29.81 8.80
N LYS A 537 -56.72 -28.58 8.74
CA LYS A 537 -57.80 -28.15 9.63
C LYS A 537 -59.15 -28.84 9.32
N ASN A 538 -59.44 -29.09 8.04
CA ASN A 538 -60.72 -29.64 7.59
C ASN A 538 -60.62 -31.11 7.15
N VAL A 539 -61.03 -32.01 8.04
CA VAL A 539 -61.76 -33.27 7.76
C VAL A 539 -62.66 -33.54 8.95
#